data_AF-A0A8C8GH81-F1
#
_entry.id   AF-A0A8C8GH81-F1
#
_cell.length_a   1.000
_cell.length_b   1.000
_cell.length_c   1.000
_cell.angle_alpha   90.00
_cell.angle_beta   90.00
_cell.angle_gamma   90.00
#
_symmetry.space_group_name_H-M   'P 1'
#
loop_
_entity.id
_entity.type
_entity.pdbx_description
1 polymer ?
#
loop_
_entity_poly.entity_id
_entity_poly.type
_entity_poly.pdbx_seq_one_letter_code
_entity_poly.pdbx_strand_id
1 'polypeptide(L)'
;NYGQKSVEMDGSIMEGGGQILRVTAALSCINGASIRIHKIRAGRSTPGLRPQHLSGLELVRDICCGNLEGGTVGSTEVTLTPGKIKAGKHTADPQTAGSVGLLLQVSLPCALYADGPSELCLKGGTNADMAPQIDYTIKVFKPIVEKFGVHFDCDLRMRGYYPKGGGEVVAKVNPVSELSPVTMTERGTITKIYGRSFVAGVLPYKLAKDMATTATRVIRREIKDLYINIQTLQEKDMACGSGNGIIIIAESSTGCIFAGSALGKKGVYADKVGFEAAEMLLRNIRHNGCVDEFLQDQLILFMALANGTSRIRTGPVTQHTQTAIHVAEQLTQAKFTVTKAEDENASNDTYIIECQGVGVTNPHF
;
A
#
# COMPACT_ATOMS: atom_id res chain seq x y z
N ASN A 1 -26.86 23.06 0.90
CA ASN A 1 -27.01 23.45 -0.52
C ASN A 1 -25.94 24.46 -0.89
N TYR A 2 -24.73 23.96 -1.19
CA TYR A 2 -23.70 24.67 -1.93
C TYR A 2 -23.40 23.77 -3.13
N GLY A 3 -23.58 24.28 -4.35
CA GLY A 3 -23.09 23.62 -5.56
C GLY A 3 -21.57 23.58 -5.49
N GLN A 4 -21.00 22.49 -4.98
CA GLN A 4 -19.56 22.27 -5.05
C GLN A 4 -19.22 21.91 -6.49
N LYS A 5 -18.50 22.82 -7.15
CA LYS A 5 -17.87 22.60 -8.43
C LYS A 5 -16.96 21.37 -8.28
N SER A 6 -17.15 20.37 -9.15
CA SER A 6 -16.32 19.15 -9.16
C SER A 6 -14.84 19.54 -9.26
N VAL A 7 -13.99 18.91 -8.45
CA VAL A 7 -12.53 19.10 -8.54
C VAL A 7 -12.02 18.28 -9.71
N GLU A 8 -11.39 18.95 -10.68
CA GLU A 8 -10.79 18.31 -11.85
C GLU A 8 -9.39 17.80 -11.52
N MET A 9 -9.13 16.54 -11.88
CA MET A 9 -7.88 15.84 -11.60
C MET A 9 -7.33 15.24 -12.89
N ASP A 10 -6.09 15.57 -13.24
CA ASP A 10 -5.43 15.00 -14.42
C ASP A 10 -4.72 13.68 -14.05
N GLY A 11 -5.33 12.56 -14.44
CA GLY A 11 -4.86 11.20 -14.24
C GLY A 11 -3.58 10.82 -15.00
N SER A 12 -3.00 11.73 -15.78
CA SER A 12 -1.71 11.55 -16.45
C SER A 12 -0.53 12.15 -15.67
N ILE A 13 -0.79 12.94 -14.63
CA ILE A 13 0.24 13.60 -13.82
C ILE A 13 1.15 12.57 -13.14
N MET A 14 2.46 12.90 -13.10
CA MET A 14 3.52 12.18 -12.41
C MET A 14 3.59 10.69 -12.79
N GLU A 15 3.25 9.76 -11.90
CA GLU A 15 3.32 8.33 -12.21
C GLU A 15 2.34 7.88 -13.31
N GLY A 16 1.29 8.67 -13.59
CA GLY A 16 0.22 8.34 -14.54
C GLY A 16 -0.39 6.95 -14.31
N GLY A 17 -0.53 6.55 -13.05
CA GLY A 17 -0.73 5.19 -12.58
C GLY A 17 -2.01 5.01 -11.76
N GLY A 18 -1.97 4.12 -10.77
CA GLY A 18 -3.11 3.81 -9.91
C GLY A 18 -3.19 4.69 -8.65
N GLN A 19 -2.09 5.31 -8.22
CA GLN A 19 -2.02 6.06 -6.97
C GLN A 19 -2.97 7.26 -6.98
N ILE A 20 -2.99 8.01 -8.09
CA ILE A 20 -3.88 9.16 -8.23
C ILE A 20 -5.34 8.73 -8.04
N LEU A 21 -5.77 7.61 -8.63
CA LEU A 21 -7.13 7.11 -8.48
C LEU A 21 -7.44 6.75 -7.02
N ARG A 22 -6.53 6.04 -6.35
CA ARG A 22 -6.73 5.59 -4.96
C ARG A 22 -6.82 6.77 -4.00
N VAL A 23 -5.85 7.68 -4.03
CA VAL A 23 -5.78 8.81 -3.10
C VAL A 23 -6.92 9.79 -3.38
N THR A 24 -7.21 10.08 -4.65
CA THR A 24 -8.28 11.02 -5.03
C THR A 24 -9.66 10.49 -4.60
N ALA A 25 -9.95 9.22 -4.88
CA ALA A 25 -11.24 8.63 -4.52
C ALA A 25 -11.44 8.57 -3.00
N ALA A 26 -10.40 8.18 -2.25
CA ALA A 26 -10.46 8.14 -0.79
C ALA A 26 -10.69 9.53 -0.18
N LEU A 27 -9.96 10.55 -0.65
CA LEU A 27 -10.12 11.92 -0.15
C LEU A 27 -11.45 12.56 -0.57
N SER A 28 -11.94 12.27 -1.78
CA SER A 28 -13.28 12.68 -2.22
C SER A 28 -14.36 12.12 -1.28
N CYS A 29 -14.28 10.83 -0.97
CA CYS A 29 -15.17 10.16 -0.03
C CYS A 29 -15.18 10.83 1.35
N ILE A 30 -13.99 11.07 1.93
CA ILE A 30 -13.84 11.66 3.27
C ILE A 30 -14.29 13.12 3.31
N ASN A 31 -13.93 13.92 2.30
CA ASN A 31 -14.22 15.36 2.29
C ASN A 31 -15.63 15.68 1.76
N GLY A 32 -16.35 14.70 1.22
CA GLY A 32 -17.67 14.88 0.62
C GLY A 32 -17.66 15.72 -0.67
N ALA A 33 -16.50 15.88 -1.31
CA ALA A 33 -16.34 16.71 -2.51
C ALA A 33 -16.38 15.86 -3.78
N SER A 34 -17.21 16.24 -4.75
CA SER A 34 -17.22 15.60 -6.08
C SER A 34 -15.88 15.83 -6.80
N ILE A 35 -15.42 14.77 -7.47
CA ILE A 35 -14.18 14.78 -8.25
C ILE A 35 -14.45 14.28 -9.67
N ARG A 36 -13.70 14.81 -10.64
CA ARG A 36 -13.64 14.30 -12.01
C ARG A 36 -12.19 14.02 -12.36
N ILE A 37 -11.88 12.77 -12.68
CA ILE A 37 -10.53 12.34 -13.05
C ILE A 37 -10.52 12.08 -14.55
N HIS A 38 -9.75 12.85 -15.31
CA HIS A 38 -9.60 12.69 -16.76
C HIS A 38 -8.19 12.21 -17.16
N LYS A 39 -8.00 11.76 -18.41
CA LYS A 39 -6.72 11.23 -18.92
C LYS A 39 -6.14 10.07 -18.09
N ILE A 40 -7.01 9.20 -17.57
CA ILE A 40 -6.61 8.08 -16.72
C ILE A 40 -5.61 7.20 -17.47
N ARG A 41 -4.39 7.08 -16.91
CA ARG A 41 -3.29 6.28 -17.46
C ARG A 41 -2.90 6.64 -18.90
N ALA A 42 -3.08 7.89 -19.33
CA ALA A 42 -2.82 8.30 -20.72
C ALA A 42 -1.37 8.02 -21.17
N GLY A 43 -0.38 8.05 -20.27
CA GLY A 43 1.03 7.74 -20.56
C GLY A 43 1.40 6.25 -20.52
N ARG A 44 0.44 5.33 -20.30
CA ARG A 44 0.72 3.88 -20.21
C ARG A 44 0.41 3.19 -21.54
N SER A 45 1.05 2.04 -21.77
CA SER A 45 0.84 1.21 -22.96
C SER A 45 -0.63 0.80 -23.19
N THR A 46 -1.42 0.72 -22.12
CA THR A 46 -2.87 0.66 -22.23
C THR A 46 -3.48 1.72 -21.30
N PRO A 47 -4.04 2.80 -21.89
CA PRO A 47 -4.78 3.82 -21.16
C PRO A 47 -6.10 3.30 -20.56
N GLY A 48 -6.68 4.12 -19.69
CA GLY A 48 -7.98 3.90 -19.08
C GLY A 48 -8.01 2.92 -17.92
N LEU A 49 -9.14 2.88 -17.22
CA LEU A 49 -9.33 2.05 -16.03
C LEU A 49 -9.01 0.57 -16.27
N ARG A 50 -8.29 -0.03 -15.34
CA ARG A 50 -8.12 -1.49 -15.26
C ARG A 50 -9.18 -2.10 -14.32
N PRO A 51 -9.45 -3.41 -14.38
CA PRO A 51 -10.43 -4.06 -13.51
C PRO A 51 -10.25 -3.75 -12.01
N GLN A 52 -9.02 -3.78 -11.51
CA GLN A 52 -8.71 -3.38 -10.12
C GLN A 52 -9.07 -1.92 -9.83
N HIS A 53 -8.82 -1.02 -10.77
CA HIS A 53 -9.10 0.40 -10.57
C HIS A 53 -10.61 0.63 -10.48
N LEU A 54 -11.36 0.04 -11.41
CA LEU A 54 -12.81 0.12 -11.42
C LEU A 54 -13.39 -0.45 -10.12
N SER A 55 -12.99 -1.66 -9.73
CA SER A 55 -13.48 -2.30 -8.51
C SER A 55 -13.14 -1.49 -7.25
N GLY A 56 -11.98 -0.81 -7.21
CA GLY A 56 -11.64 0.11 -6.12
C GLY A 56 -12.52 1.35 -6.07
N LEU A 57 -12.86 1.95 -7.23
CA LEU A 57 -13.75 3.10 -7.31
C LEU A 57 -15.20 2.73 -6.96
N GLU A 58 -15.67 1.58 -7.42
CA GLU A 58 -16.98 1.03 -7.06
C GLU A 58 -17.07 0.75 -5.56
N LEU A 59 -16.01 0.19 -4.96
CA LEU A 59 -15.95 -0.03 -3.52
C LEU A 59 -16.08 1.29 -2.74
N VAL A 60 -15.38 2.35 -3.18
CA VAL A 60 -15.51 3.68 -2.54
C VAL A 60 -16.93 4.23 -2.71
N ARG A 61 -17.50 4.14 -3.91
CA ARG A 61 -18.90 4.52 -4.18
C ARG A 61 -19.86 3.82 -3.22
N ASP A 62 -19.67 2.53 -3.02
CA ASP A 62 -20.55 1.71 -2.18
C ASP A 62 -20.41 2.09 -0.69
N ILE A 63 -19.17 2.32 -0.22
CA ILE A 63 -18.90 2.79 1.15
C ILE A 63 -19.58 4.14 1.42
N CYS A 64 -19.54 5.08 0.47
CA CYS A 64 -20.14 6.40 0.64
C CYS A 64 -21.56 6.54 0.12
N CYS A 65 -22.21 5.46 -0.32
CA CYS A 65 -23.53 5.53 -0.97
C CYS A 65 -23.58 6.60 -2.08
N GLY A 66 -22.47 6.77 -2.82
CA GLY A 66 -22.29 7.80 -3.82
C GLY A 66 -22.70 7.38 -5.24
N ASN A 67 -22.34 8.21 -6.21
CA ASN A 67 -22.51 7.93 -7.64
C ASN A 67 -21.16 7.90 -8.36
N LEU A 68 -20.98 6.96 -9.30
CA LEU A 68 -19.79 6.84 -10.14
C LEU A 68 -20.20 6.85 -11.61
N GLU A 69 -19.85 7.94 -12.31
CA GLU A 69 -20.10 8.10 -13.73
C GLU A 69 -18.83 7.78 -14.54
N GLY A 70 -19.00 7.18 -15.71
CA GLY A 70 -17.87 6.76 -16.56
C GLY A 70 -17.12 5.53 -16.04
N GLY A 71 -17.55 4.90 -14.95
CA GLY A 71 -16.90 3.73 -14.36
C GLY A 71 -17.03 2.45 -15.19
N THR A 72 -16.24 2.31 -16.26
CA THR A 72 -16.11 1.06 -17.02
C THR A 72 -14.63 0.77 -17.32
N VAL A 73 -14.29 -0.51 -17.54
CA VAL A 73 -12.92 -0.89 -17.91
C VAL A 73 -12.55 -0.24 -19.24
N GLY A 74 -11.39 0.43 -19.28
CA GLY A 74 -10.93 1.20 -20.43
C GLY A 74 -11.35 2.68 -20.42
N SER A 75 -12.23 3.12 -19.52
CA SER A 75 -12.58 4.54 -19.40
C SER A 75 -11.37 5.39 -19.07
N THR A 76 -11.19 6.46 -19.84
CA THR A 76 -10.14 7.47 -19.63
C THR A 76 -10.60 8.62 -18.74
N GLU A 77 -11.87 8.60 -18.32
CA GLU A 77 -12.48 9.61 -17.48
C GLU A 77 -13.53 9.00 -16.56
N VAL A 78 -13.58 9.47 -15.31
CA VAL A 78 -14.64 9.15 -14.35
C VAL A 78 -15.00 10.35 -13.49
N THR A 79 -16.25 10.39 -13.02
CA THR A 79 -16.72 11.34 -12.01
C THR A 79 -17.23 10.57 -10.80
N LEU A 80 -16.67 10.83 -9.63
CA LEU A 80 -17.17 10.30 -8.35
C LEU A 80 -17.85 11.45 -7.61
N THR A 81 -19.13 11.25 -7.30
CA THR A 81 -19.89 12.14 -6.42
C THR A 81 -20.17 11.38 -5.11
N PRO A 82 -19.44 11.69 -4.03
CA PRO A 82 -19.58 10.98 -2.77
C PRO A 82 -20.90 11.31 -2.08
N GLY A 83 -21.49 10.32 -1.41
CA GLY A 83 -22.59 10.50 -0.48
C GLY A 83 -22.10 10.48 0.98
N LYS A 84 -22.93 9.98 1.89
CA LYS A 84 -22.55 9.78 3.29
C LYS A 84 -21.83 8.45 3.46
N ILE A 85 -20.67 8.47 4.11
CA ILE A 85 -19.93 7.26 4.50
C ILE A 85 -20.80 6.42 5.45
N LYS A 86 -20.87 5.11 5.19
CA LYS A 86 -21.60 4.15 6.04
C LYS A 86 -20.75 2.95 6.41
N ALA A 87 -20.87 2.57 7.67
CA ALA A 87 -20.40 1.30 8.17
C ALA A 87 -21.13 0.13 7.51
N GLY A 88 -20.55 -1.06 7.65
CA GLY A 88 -21.15 -2.30 7.20
C GLY A 88 -20.19 -3.18 6.42
N LYS A 89 -20.76 -4.12 5.68
CA LYS A 89 -20.02 -5.10 4.90
C LYS A 89 -19.97 -4.69 3.44
N HIS A 90 -18.76 -4.47 2.93
CA HIS A 90 -18.50 -4.07 1.55
C HIS A 90 -17.60 -5.09 0.87
N THR A 91 -17.85 -5.37 -0.42
CA THR A 91 -17.10 -6.39 -1.17
C THR A 91 -16.52 -5.79 -2.44
N ALA A 92 -15.26 -6.10 -2.74
CA ALA A 92 -14.63 -5.78 -4.01
C ALA A 92 -14.04 -7.04 -4.63
N ASP A 93 -14.45 -7.33 -5.86
CA ASP A 93 -13.94 -8.45 -6.64
C ASP A 93 -13.68 -8.02 -8.08
N PRO A 94 -12.42 -7.72 -8.45
CA PRO A 94 -12.07 -7.31 -9.80
C PRO A 94 -12.08 -8.49 -10.79
N GLN A 95 -12.45 -9.71 -10.37
CA GLN A 95 -12.49 -10.94 -11.16
C GLN A 95 -11.18 -11.23 -11.90
N THR A 96 -10.07 -10.78 -11.32
CA THR A 96 -8.71 -10.85 -11.87
C THR A 96 -7.69 -10.96 -10.73
N ALA A 97 -6.41 -11.11 -11.04
CA ALA A 97 -5.33 -11.03 -10.06
C ALA A 97 -5.02 -9.59 -9.56
N GLY A 98 -6.00 -8.68 -9.60
CA GLY A 98 -5.86 -7.35 -9.00
C GLY A 98 -5.51 -7.45 -7.52
N SER A 99 -4.45 -6.78 -7.08
CA SER A 99 -4.00 -6.76 -5.68
C SER A 99 -5.10 -6.34 -4.70
N VAL A 100 -5.39 -7.22 -3.74
CA VAL A 100 -6.26 -6.91 -2.59
C VAL A 100 -5.66 -5.84 -1.68
N GLY A 101 -4.32 -5.74 -1.61
CA GLY A 101 -3.65 -4.69 -0.83
C GLY A 101 -3.92 -3.30 -1.39
N LEU A 102 -3.99 -3.17 -2.72
CA LEU A 102 -4.33 -1.89 -3.35
C LEU A 102 -5.84 -1.56 -3.24
N LEU A 103 -6.71 -2.58 -3.21
CA LEU A 103 -8.13 -2.39 -2.88
C LEU A 103 -8.29 -1.93 -1.42
N LEU A 104 -7.49 -2.47 -0.50
CA LEU A 104 -7.47 -2.01 0.88
C LEU A 104 -6.97 -0.56 0.97
N GLN A 105 -5.91 -0.18 0.25
CA GLN A 105 -5.38 1.20 0.28
C GLN A 105 -6.41 2.26 -0.12
N VAL A 106 -7.30 1.97 -1.07
CA VAL A 106 -8.33 2.93 -1.50
C VAL A 106 -9.55 2.96 -0.58
N SER A 107 -9.84 1.87 0.14
CA SER A 107 -11.07 1.72 0.93
C SER A 107 -10.88 1.87 2.43
N LEU A 108 -9.69 1.54 2.95
CA LEU A 108 -9.37 1.64 4.37
C LEU A 108 -9.59 3.08 4.91
N PRO A 109 -9.10 4.15 4.26
CA PRO A 109 -9.34 5.50 4.76
C PRO A 109 -10.83 5.84 4.85
N CYS A 110 -11.63 5.42 3.86
CA CYS A 110 -13.08 5.63 3.88
C CYS A 110 -13.74 4.92 5.07
N ALA A 111 -13.36 3.67 5.32
CA ALA A 111 -13.90 2.87 6.42
C ALA A 111 -13.51 3.41 7.82
N LEU A 112 -12.39 4.13 7.94
CA LEU A 112 -11.98 4.76 9.20
C LEU A 112 -12.89 5.93 9.61
N TYR A 113 -13.55 6.58 8.65
CA TYR A 113 -14.48 7.70 8.89
C TYR A 113 -15.95 7.30 8.74
N ALA A 114 -16.25 6.00 8.87
CA ALA A 114 -17.61 5.49 8.91
C ALA A 114 -18.27 5.76 10.29
N ASP A 115 -19.60 5.63 10.33
CA ASP A 115 -20.44 5.75 11.52
C ASP A 115 -20.39 4.53 12.46
N GLY A 116 -19.47 3.59 12.20
CA GLY A 116 -19.31 2.34 12.95
C GLY A 116 -18.29 1.38 12.31
N PRO A 117 -18.05 0.21 12.93
CA PRO A 117 -17.13 -0.81 12.40
C PRO A 117 -17.54 -1.33 11.02
N SER A 118 -16.54 -1.56 10.16
CA SER A 118 -16.75 -2.02 8.78
C SER A 118 -16.00 -3.33 8.50
N GLU A 119 -16.56 -4.15 7.61
CA GLU A 119 -15.93 -5.36 7.08
C GLU A 119 -15.73 -5.23 5.57
N LEU A 120 -14.47 -5.22 5.13
CA LEU A 120 -14.08 -5.15 3.73
C LEU A 120 -13.68 -6.54 3.24
N CYS A 121 -14.50 -7.16 2.40
CA CYS A 121 -14.23 -8.44 1.76
C CYS A 121 -13.54 -8.21 0.40
N LEU A 122 -12.23 -8.40 0.35
CA LEU A 122 -11.40 -8.05 -0.79
C LEU A 122 -10.91 -9.31 -1.50
N LYS A 123 -11.26 -9.45 -2.77
CA LYS A 123 -10.90 -10.60 -3.61
C LYS A 123 -9.92 -10.23 -4.70
N GLY A 124 -9.11 -11.19 -5.14
CA GLY A 124 -8.15 -11.01 -6.23
C GLY A 124 -6.77 -11.60 -5.94
N GLY A 125 -5.71 -10.85 -6.23
CA GLY A 125 -4.34 -11.26 -5.94
C GLY A 125 -3.91 -10.87 -4.53
N THR A 126 -3.58 -11.83 -3.68
CA THR A 126 -2.86 -11.55 -2.42
C THR A 126 -1.37 -11.37 -2.66
N ASN A 127 -0.89 -11.90 -3.76
CA ASN A 127 0.49 -11.85 -4.23
C ASN A 127 0.44 -11.52 -5.72
N ALA A 128 0.07 -10.27 -6.02
CA ALA A 128 -0.07 -9.75 -7.38
C ALA A 128 1.28 -9.26 -7.92
N ASP A 129 1.42 -9.19 -9.25
CA ASP A 129 2.57 -8.53 -9.87
C ASP A 129 2.46 -7.00 -9.70
N MET A 130 3.60 -6.31 -9.61
CA MET A 130 3.67 -4.85 -9.48
C MET A 130 2.91 -4.24 -8.28
N ALA A 131 2.68 -5.02 -7.22
CA ALA A 131 2.11 -4.54 -5.97
C ALA A 131 2.76 -5.27 -4.77
N PRO A 132 2.82 -4.65 -3.58
CA PRO A 132 3.23 -5.34 -2.37
C PRO A 132 2.36 -6.57 -2.10
N GLN A 133 2.98 -7.63 -1.57
CA GLN A 133 2.28 -8.85 -1.16
C GLN A 133 1.40 -8.57 0.08
N ILE A 134 0.35 -9.34 0.32
CA ILE A 134 -0.54 -9.14 1.49
C ILE A 134 0.22 -9.19 2.83
N ASP A 135 1.28 -10.00 2.90
CA ASP A 135 2.13 -10.10 4.07
C ASP A 135 2.83 -8.75 4.38
N TYR A 136 3.10 -7.92 3.36
CA TYR A 136 3.57 -6.54 3.54
C TYR A 136 2.50 -5.70 4.25
N THR A 137 1.24 -5.78 3.81
CA THR A 137 0.15 -5.06 4.45
C THR A 137 0.04 -5.43 5.94
N ILE A 138 0.12 -6.72 6.26
CA ILE A 138 -0.05 -7.23 7.62
C ILE A 138 1.15 -6.94 8.51
N LYS A 139 2.38 -7.05 7.98
CA LYS A 139 3.61 -7.02 8.78
C LYS A 139 4.39 -5.72 8.70
N VAL A 140 4.09 -4.85 7.73
CA VAL A 140 4.80 -3.59 7.51
C VAL A 140 3.83 -2.42 7.59
N PHE A 141 2.80 -2.38 6.75
CA PHE A 141 1.86 -1.25 6.71
C PHE A 141 1.03 -1.15 7.99
N LYS A 142 0.35 -2.23 8.41
CA LYS A 142 -0.53 -2.25 9.60
C LYS A 142 0.18 -1.72 10.86
N PRO A 143 1.34 -2.25 11.29
CA PRO A 143 2.01 -1.76 12.50
C PRO A 143 2.43 -0.28 12.45
N ILE A 144 2.66 0.26 11.25
CA ILE A 144 3.02 1.67 11.08
C ILE A 144 1.79 2.56 11.13
N VAL A 145 0.68 2.19 10.48
CA VAL A 145 -0.55 3.00 10.56
C VAL A 145 -1.22 2.93 11.94
N GLU A 146 -0.98 1.88 12.73
CA GLU A 146 -1.37 1.84 14.14
C GLU A 146 -0.79 3.01 14.96
N LYS A 147 0.37 3.56 14.56
CA LYS A 147 0.94 4.77 15.18
C LYS A 147 0.10 6.03 14.93
N PHE A 148 -0.74 6.03 13.91
CA PHE A 148 -1.72 7.09 13.64
C PHE A 148 -3.05 6.87 14.40
N GLY A 149 -3.17 5.80 15.19
CA GLY A 149 -4.44 5.40 15.84
C GLY A 149 -5.34 4.52 14.96
N VAL A 150 -4.84 4.02 13.83
CA VAL A 150 -5.60 3.16 12.91
C VAL A 150 -5.65 1.74 13.45
N HIS A 151 -6.86 1.18 13.63
CA HIS A 151 -7.04 -0.19 14.10
C HIS A 151 -7.84 -1.02 13.09
N PHE A 152 -7.20 -2.03 12.52
CA PHE A 152 -7.86 -3.01 11.65
C PHE A 152 -7.20 -4.38 11.74
N ASP A 153 -7.98 -5.43 11.51
CA ASP A 153 -7.49 -6.80 11.39
C ASP A 153 -7.67 -7.31 9.97
N CYS A 154 -6.61 -7.93 9.43
CA CYS A 154 -6.65 -8.59 8.13
C CYS A 154 -6.65 -10.10 8.30
N ASP A 155 -7.76 -10.71 7.95
CA ASP A 155 -7.96 -12.14 7.96
C ASP A 155 -7.74 -12.69 6.53
N LEU A 156 -6.61 -13.35 6.33
CA LEU A 156 -6.24 -13.97 5.05
C LEU A 156 -6.95 -15.31 4.89
N ARG A 157 -8.09 -15.30 4.19
CA ARG A 157 -8.94 -16.48 3.98
C ARG A 157 -8.47 -17.37 2.84
N MET A 158 -7.83 -16.81 1.83
CA MET A 158 -7.32 -17.58 0.69
C MET A 158 -6.18 -16.82 0.02
N ARG A 159 -5.07 -17.48 -0.28
CA ARG A 159 -4.01 -16.87 -1.10
C ARG A 159 -4.37 -16.94 -2.58
N GLY A 160 -4.17 -15.83 -3.28
CA GLY A 160 -4.36 -15.70 -4.72
C GLY A 160 -3.08 -15.22 -5.38
N TYR A 161 -2.49 -16.07 -6.22
CA TYR A 161 -1.22 -15.79 -6.90
C TYR A 161 -1.45 -15.28 -8.32
N TYR A 162 -0.65 -14.30 -8.73
CA TYR A 162 -0.60 -13.89 -10.14
C TYR A 162 -0.21 -15.09 -11.05
N PRO A 163 -0.81 -15.24 -12.26
CA PRO A 163 -1.75 -14.33 -12.92
C PRO A 163 -3.24 -14.59 -12.64
N LYS A 164 -3.58 -15.67 -11.93
CA LYS A 164 -5.00 -16.07 -11.77
C LYS A 164 -5.71 -15.28 -10.66
N GLY A 165 -5.05 -15.00 -9.54
CA GLY A 165 -5.69 -14.40 -8.38
C GLY A 165 -6.51 -15.45 -7.62
N GLY A 166 -7.76 -15.13 -7.28
CA GLY A 166 -8.66 -16.02 -6.53
C GLY A 166 -8.38 -16.08 -5.03
N GLY A 167 -7.62 -15.13 -4.51
CA GLY A 167 -7.40 -14.93 -3.08
C GLY A 167 -8.50 -14.07 -2.47
N GLU A 168 -8.59 -14.12 -1.15
CA GLU A 168 -9.60 -13.46 -0.35
C GLU A 168 -9.00 -13.00 0.98
N VAL A 169 -9.22 -11.72 1.30
CA VAL A 169 -8.86 -11.10 2.56
C VAL A 169 -10.10 -10.40 3.11
N VAL A 170 -10.39 -10.63 4.38
CA VAL A 170 -11.42 -9.89 5.12
C VAL A 170 -10.74 -8.92 6.06
N ALA A 171 -10.88 -7.61 5.80
CA ALA A 171 -10.36 -6.57 6.69
C ALA A 171 -11.48 -6.04 7.58
N LYS A 172 -11.33 -6.17 8.90
CA LYS A 172 -12.24 -5.59 9.89
C LYS A 172 -11.65 -4.29 10.39
N VAL A 173 -12.35 -3.18 10.16
CA VAL A 173 -11.85 -1.82 10.40
C VAL A 173 -12.68 -1.17 11.50
N ASN A 174 -12.01 -0.65 12.53
CA ASN A 174 -12.66 0.17 13.54
C ASN A 174 -12.56 1.64 13.11
N PRO A 175 -13.65 2.42 13.22
CA PRO A 175 -13.60 3.84 12.93
C PRO A 175 -12.72 4.58 13.95
N VAL A 176 -12.23 5.74 13.54
CA VAL A 176 -11.44 6.65 14.39
C VAL A 176 -12.25 7.93 14.63
N SER A 177 -12.03 8.60 15.77
CA SER A 177 -12.51 9.97 15.99
C SER A 177 -11.68 10.98 15.21
N GLU A 178 -10.36 10.78 15.21
CA GLU A 178 -9.35 11.55 14.47
C GLU A 178 -8.06 10.72 14.36
N LEU A 179 -7.17 11.10 13.46
CA LEU A 179 -5.85 10.46 13.33
C LEU A 179 -4.77 11.25 14.08
N SER A 180 -3.87 10.53 14.74
CA SER A 180 -2.69 11.11 15.39
C SER A 180 -1.54 11.30 14.41
N PRO A 181 -0.74 12.38 14.51
CA PRO A 181 0.44 12.56 13.69
C PRO A 181 1.57 11.65 14.17
N VAL A 182 2.52 11.35 13.27
CA VAL A 182 3.67 10.50 13.60
C VAL A 182 4.99 11.22 13.34
N THR A 183 6.00 10.92 14.15
CA THR A 183 7.39 11.32 13.88
C THR A 183 8.25 10.06 13.78
N MET A 184 8.77 9.80 12.58
CA MET A 184 9.66 8.69 12.26
C MET A 184 10.90 9.24 11.53
N THR A 185 11.76 9.92 12.27
CA THR A 185 12.97 10.59 11.74
C THR A 185 14.26 9.90 12.15
N GLU A 186 14.19 8.94 13.07
CA GLU A 186 15.34 8.17 13.58
C GLU A 186 15.21 6.70 13.21
N ARG A 187 16.11 6.22 12.35
CA ARG A 187 16.07 4.83 11.86
C ARG A 187 16.52 3.83 12.92
N GLY A 188 17.49 4.21 13.76
CA GLY A 188 18.18 3.26 14.63
C GLY A 188 18.98 2.20 13.86
N THR A 189 19.22 1.07 14.52
CA THR A 189 19.95 -0.10 13.96
C THR A 189 18.98 -1.23 13.65
N ILE A 190 19.26 -2.02 12.60
CA ILE A 190 18.48 -3.23 12.31
C ILE A 190 18.72 -4.27 13.40
N THR A 191 17.65 -4.75 14.03
CA THR A 191 17.69 -5.68 15.18
C THR A 191 17.10 -7.04 14.90
N LYS A 192 16.29 -7.20 13.83
CA LYS A 192 15.72 -8.48 13.43
C LYS A 192 15.58 -8.55 11.92
N ILE A 193 15.84 -9.72 11.35
CA ILE A 193 15.48 -10.05 9.96
C ILE A 193 14.75 -11.39 9.97
N TYR A 194 13.54 -11.39 9.43
CA TYR A 194 12.73 -12.59 9.33
C TYR A 194 11.88 -12.54 8.07
N GLY A 195 11.23 -13.63 7.74
CA GLY A 195 10.38 -13.66 6.57
C GLY A 195 9.83 -15.03 6.28
N ARG A 196 9.26 -15.15 5.09
CA ARG A 196 8.72 -16.41 4.59
C ARG A 196 9.08 -16.57 3.12
N SER A 197 9.51 -17.76 2.77
CA SER A 197 9.63 -18.23 1.40
C SER A 197 8.65 -19.38 1.20
N PHE A 198 7.82 -19.31 0.16
CA PHE A 198 6.66 -20.18 0.04
C PHE A 198 6.51 -20.72 -1.38
N VAL A 199 5.89 -21.88 -1.46
CA VAL A 199 5.34 -22.49 -2.68
C VAL A 199 3.90 -22.92 -2.41
N ALA A 200 3.10 -22.97 -3.46
CA ALA A 200 1.70 -23.39 -3.43
C ALA A 200 1.36 -24.27 -4.65
N GLY A 201 0.32 -25.08 -4.50
CA GLY A 201 -0.16 -25.99 -5.54
C GLY A 201 0.88 -27.06 -5.90
N VAL A 202 1.14 -27.25 -7.19
CA VAL A 202 1.99 -28.35 -7.69
C VAL A 202 3.49 -28.05 -7.62
N LEU A 203 3.88 -26.87 -7.10
CA LEU A 203 5.27 -26.45 -7.11
C LEU A 203 6.10 -27.19 -6.04
N PRO A 204 7.32 -27.65 -6.39
CA PRO A 204 8.17 -28.37 -5.45
C PRO A 204 8.61 -27.52 -4.26
N TYR A 205 8.54 -28.07 -3.05
CA TYR A 205 9.03 -27.44 -1.81
C TYR A 205 10.48 -26.95 -1.89
N LYS A 206 11.31 -27.60 -2.72
CA LYS A 206 12.69 -27.19 -2.96
C LYS A 206 12.82 -25.74 -3.42
N LEU A 207 11.87 -25.21 -4.20
CA LEU A 207 11.93 -23.82 -4.68
C LEU A 207 11.89 -22.82 -3.51
N ALA A 208 11.11 -23.09 -2.45
CA ALA A 208 11.09 -22.27 -1.24
C ALA A 208 12.45 -22.31 -0.51
N LYS A 209 13.08 -23.49 -0.45
CA LYS A 209 14.42 -23.63 0.15
C LYS A 209 15.49 -22.87 -0.62
N ASP A 210 15.48 -22.97 -1.94
CA ASP A 210 16.47 -22.32 -2.81
C ASP A 210 16.34 -20.78 -2.71
N MET A 211 15.12 -20.25 -2.75
CA MET A 211 14.84 -18.82 -2.51
C MET A 211 15.35 -18.35 -1.15
N ALA A 212 15.00 -19.04 -0.06
CA ALA A 212 15.42 -18.66 1.29
C ALA A 212 16.94 -18.74 1.48
N THR A 213 17.58 -19.77 0.92
CA THR A 213 19.03 -19.97 0.98
C THR A 213 19.76 -18.84 0.25
N THR A 214 19.34 -18.54 -0.98
CA THR A 214 19.97 -17.46 -1.75
C THR A 214 19.74 -16.10 -1.11
N ALA A 215 18.53 -15.80 -0.64
CA ALA A 215 18.25 -14.56 0.06
C ALA A 215 19.11 -14.37 1.32
N THR A 216 19.20 -15.41 2.17
CA THR A 216 20.03 -15.38 3.38
C THR A 216 21.50 -15.13 3.04
N ARG A 217 22.02 -15.81 2.01
CA ARG A 217 23.41 -15.64 1.54
C ARG A 217 23.69 -14.22 1.06
N VAL A 218 22.74 -13.60 0.36
CA VAL A 218 22.88 -12.21 -0.13
C VAL A 218 22.89 -11.22 1.04
N ILE A 219 21.93 -11.33 1.96
CA ILE A 219 21.84 -10.45 3.14
C ILE A 219 23.10 -10.54 4.01
N ARG A 220 23.65 -11.75 4.21
CA ARG A 220 24.86 -11.97 5.01
C ARG A 220 26.12 -11.31 4.45
N ARG A 221 26.13 -10.85 3.20
CA ARG A 221 27.26 -10.09 2.65
C ARG A 221 27.41 -8.72 3.31
N GLU A 222 26.30 -8.13 3.75
CA GLU A 222 26.26 -6.80 4.38
C GLU A 222 25.91 -6.85 5.87
N ILE A 223 25.06 -7.79 6.28
CA ILE A 223 24.60 -7.92 7.66
C ILE A 223 25.07 -9.27 8.22
N LYS A 224 26.25 -9.27 8.86
CA LYS A 224 26.97 -10.49 9.26
C LYS A 224 26.47 -11.11 10.58
N ASP A 225 26.25 -10.27 11.59
CA ASP A 225 26.10 -10.72 12.99
C ASP A 225 24.65 -10.79 13.46
N LEU A 226 23.70 -10.71 12.52
CA LEU A 226 22.27 -10.76 12.84
C LEU A 226 21.66 -12.10 12.46
N TYR A 227 20.85 -12.66 13.37
CA TYR A 227 20.07 -13.86 13.08
C TYR A 227 19.01 -13.56 12.00
N ILE A 228 18.98 -14.38 10.95
CA ILE A 228 18.06 -14.27 9.81
C ILE A 228 17.16 -15.50 9.82
N ASN A 229 15.85 -15.30 10.01
CA ASN A 229 14.86 -16.37 10.05
C ASN A 229 13.86 -16.30 8.89
N ILE A 230 14.18 -16.95 7.76
CA ILE A 230 13.26 -17.05 6.62
C ILE A 230 12.61 -18.44 6.62
N GLN A 231 11.35 -18.51 7.04
CA GLN A 231 10.61 -19.77 7.12
C GLN A 231 10.24 -20.28 5.72
N THR A 232 10.53 -21.55 5.43
CA THR A 232 10.17 -22.20 4.17
C THR A 232 8.83 -22.93 4.29
N LEU A 233 7.85 -22.58 3.44
CA LEU A 233 6.45 -22.98 3.58
C LEU A 233 5.91 -23.67 2.31
N GLN A 234 5.04 -24.66 2.51
CA GLN A 234 4.20 -25.26 1.46
C GLN A 234 2.74 -24.93 1.79
N GLU A 235 2.14 -24.04 0.99
CA GLU A 235 0.73 -23.67 1.08
C GLU A 235 -0.11 -24.73 0.36
N LYS A 236 -0.76 -25.61 1.13
CA LYS A 236 -1.56 -26.72 0.59
C LYS A 236 -3.04 -26.36 0.46
N ASP A 237 -3.64 -25.92 1.56
CA ASP A 237 -5.11 -25.84 1.66
C ASP A 237 -5.65 -24.41 1.57
N MET A 238 -4.78 -23.40 1.70
CA MET A 238 -5.15 -21.98 1.76
C MET A 238 -4.61 -21.18 0.56
N ALA A 239 -4.59 -21.81 -0.63
CA ALA A 239 -4.10 -21.19 -1.85
C ALA A 239 -4.88 -21.60 -3.09
N CYS A 240 -5.28 -20.62 -3.90
CA CYS A 240 -5.82 -20.83 -5.23
C CYS A 240 -4.68 -20.97 -6.25
N GLY A 241 -4.63 -22.14 -6.91
CA GLY A 241 -3.67 -22.41 -7.97
C GLY A 241 -2.25 -22.67 -7.49
N SER A 242 -1.27 -22.36 -8.35
CA SER A 242 0.15 -22.59 -8.07
C SER A 242 0.90 -21.27 -8.11
N GLY A 243 1.80 -21.07 -7.15
CA GLY A 243 2.57 -19.85 -7.02
C GLY A 243 3.72 -20.04 -6.05
N ASN A 244 4.79 -19.27 -6.21
CA ASN A 244 5.89 -19.23 -5.27
C ASN A 244 6.39 -17.80 -5.11
N GLY A 245 7.07 -17.55 -4.00
CA GLY A 245 7.66 -16.25 -3.74
C GLY A 245 8.31 -16.19 -2.38
N ILE A 246 8.78 -15.00 -2.06
CA ILE A 246 9.46 -14.70 -0.81
C ILE A 246 9.15 -13.27 -0.40
N ILE A 247 9.02 -13.06 0.90
CA ILE A 247 9.01 -11.74 1.53
C ILE A 247 9.93 -11.82 2.76
N ILE A 248 10.76 -10.79 2.90
CA ILE A 248 11.76 -10.65 3.96
C ILE A 248 11.54 -9.29 4.58
N ILE A 249 11.51 -9.25 5.90
CA ILE A 249 11.20 -8.07 6.72
C ILE A 249 12.37 -7.82 7.65
N ALA A 250 12.74 -6.56 7.80
CA ALA A 250 13.70 -6.10 8.78
C ALA A 250 13.04 -5.10 9.74
N GLU A 251 13.30 -5.26 11.04
CA GLU A 251 12.87 -4.32 12.09
C GLU A 251 14.08 -3.57 12.64
N SER A 252 13.91 -2.28 12.93
CA SER A 252 14.91 -1.47 13.62
C SER A 252 14.65 -1.34 15.12
N SER A 253 15.65 -0.87 15.86
CA SER A 253 15.56 -0.56 17.30
C SER A 253 14.57 0.57 17.63
N THR A 254 14.18 1.38 16.65
CA THR A 254 13.20 2.48 16.78
C THR A 254 11.81 2.10 16.26
N GLY A 255 11.61 0.82 15.87
CA GLY A 255 10.34 0.34 15.33
C GLY A 255 10.07 0.81 13.90
N CYS A 256 11.11 1.09 13.11
CA CYS A 256 11.00 1.14 11.65
C CYS A 256 10.93 -0.28 11.09
N ILE A 257 10.19 -0.45 9.99
CA ILE A 257 10.00 -1.75 9.36
C ILE A 257 10.25 -1.58 7.86
N PHE A 258 11.06 -2.47 7.29
CA PHE A 258 11.41 -2.51 5.87
C PHE A 258 11.11 -3.88 5.31
N ALA A 259 10.73 -3.95 4.04
CA ALA A 259 10.61 -5.23 3.37
C ALA A 259 11.29 -5.28 2.00
N GLY A 260 11.64 -6.51 1.61
CA GLY A 260 11.96 -6.89 0.25
C GLY A 260 11.18 -8.13 -0.13
N SER A 261 10.65 -8.18 -1.36
CA SER A 261 9.83 -9.30 -1.79
C SER A 261 9.97 -9.56 -3.28
N ALA A 262 9.73 -10.81 -3.68
CA ALA A 262 9.71 -11.20 -5.08
C ALA A 262 8.75 -12.39 -5.27
N LEU A 263 8.21 -12.52 -6.49
CA LEU A 263 7.33 -13.61 -6.89
C LEU A 263 7.99 -14.42 -7.99
N GLY A 264 7.79 -15.74 -7.94
CA GLY A 264 8.21 -16.64 -9.00
C GLY A 264 7.49 -16.34 -10.30
N LYS A 265 8.24 -16.35 -11.40
CA LYS A 265 7.72 -16.21 -12.76
C LYS A 265 8.16 -17.39 -13.61
N LYS A 266 7.36 -17.74 -14.62
CA LYS A 266 7.71 -18.83 -15.55
C LYS A 266 9.05 -18.52 -16.22
N GLY A 267 9.98 -19.48 -16.20
CA GLY A 267 11.32 -19.33 -16.76
C GLY A 267 12.32 -18.59 -15.86
N VAL A 268 11.95 -18.21 -14.63
CA VAL A 268 12.85 -17.59 -13.66
C VAL A 268 13.24 -18.59 -12.58
N TYR A 269 14.54 -18.72 -12.32
CA TYR A 269 15.08 -19.61 -11.28
C TYR A 269 14.78 -19.09 -9.87
N ALA A 270 14.52 -20.01 -8.93
CA ALA A 270 14.27 -19.69 -7.52
C ALA A 270 15.39 -18.84 -6.89
N ASP A 271 16.65 -19.11 -7.22
CA ASP A 271 17.78 -18.32 -6.73
C ASP A 271 17.68 -16.84 -7.14
N LYS A 272 17.25 -16.57 -8.37
CA LYS A 272 17.06 -15.19 -8.85
C LYS A 272 15.93 -14.51 -8.07
N VAL A 273 14.83 -15.21 -7.78
CA VAL A 273 13.72 -14.67 -6.97
C VAL A 273 14.20 -14.35 -5.54
N GLY A 274 14.97 -15.26 -4.92
CA GLY A 274 15.58 -15.03 -3.60
C GLY A 274 16.54 -13.85 -3.60
N PHE A 275 17.36 -13.72 -4.64
CA PHE A 275 18.27 -12.59 -4.83
C PHE A 275 17.52 -11.26 -4.96
N GLU A 276 16.50 -11.19 -5.83
CA GLU A 276 15.71 -9.98 -6.07
C GLU A 276 15.04 -9.45 -4.78
N ALA A 277 14.46 -10.35 -3.98
CA ALA A 277 13.87 -9.97 -2.70
C ALA A 277 14.90 -9.49 -1.68
N ALA A 278 16.06 -10.16 -1.59
CA ALA A 278 17.14 -9.74 -0.70
C ALA A 278 17.72 -8.38 -1.12
N GLU A 279 18.00 -8.16 -2.40
CA GLU A 279 18.49 -6.88 -2.90
C GLU A 279 17.48 -5.76 -2.69
N MET A 280 16.19 -6.04 -2.83
CA MET A 280 15.15 -5.06 -2.51
C MET A 280 15.18 -4.64 -1.04
N LEU A 281 15.26 -5.61 -0.12
CA LEU A 281 15.39 -5.32 1.31
C LEU A 281 16.65 -4.50 1.59
N LEU A 282 17.80 -4.91 1.03
CA LEU A 282 19.06 -4.21 1.24
C LEU A 282 19.03 -2.79 0.66
N ARG A 283 18.42 -2.55 -0.51
CA ARG A 283 18.21 -1.19 -1.04
C ARG A 283 17.44 -0.31 -0.06
N ASN A 284 16.36 -0.83 0.53
CA ASN A 284 15.56 -0.14 1.53
C ASN A 284 16.33 0.13 2.83
N ILE A 285 17.23 -0.77 3.23
CA ILE A 285 18.10 -0.56 4.41
C ILE A 285 19.21 0.46 4.12
N ARG A 286 19.82 0.38 2.93
CA ARG A 286 20.98 1.18 2.52
C ARG A 286 20.66 2.67 2.50
N HIS A 287 19.48 3.08 2.00
CA HIS A 287 19.15 4.50 1.91
C HIS A 287 19.00 5.21 3.27
N ASN A 288 19.11 4.51 4.41
CA ASN A 288 19.13 5.08 5.76
C ASN A 288 17.87 5.91 6.15
N GLY A 289 16.75 5.66 5.48
CA GLY A 289 15.45 6.22 5.82
C GLY A 289 14.75 5.41 6.91
N CYS A 290 13.63 5.91 7.41
CA CYS A 290 12.80 5.27 8.44
C CYS A 290 11.61 4.48 7.86
N VAL A 291 11.35 4.65 6.57
CA VAL A 291 10.31 3.93 5.82
C VAL A 291 10.87 3.50 4.47
N ASP A 292 10.38 2.37 3.94
CA ASP A 292 10.76 1.89 2.62
C ASP A 292 10.00 2.57 1.47
N GLU A 293 10.36 2.25 0.23
CA GLU A 293 9.81 2.87 -0.98
C GLU A 293 8.28 2.78 -1.12
N PHE A 294 7.63 1.76 -0.55
CA PHE A 294 6.18 1.59 -0.65
C PHE A 294 5.44 2.22 0.54
N LEU A 295 6.02 2.16 1.74
CA LEU A 295 5.45 2.84 2.90
C LEU A 295 5.46 4.35 2.67
N GLN A 296 6.50 4.88 2.00
CA GLN A 296 6.65 6.30 1.72
C GLN A 296 5.37 6.92 1.11
N ASP A 297 4.81 6.32 0.07
CA ASP A 297 3.60 6.85 -0.58
C ASP A 297 2.31 6.50 0.19
N GLN A 298 2.28 5.34 0.86
CA GLN A 298 1.11 4.87 1.60
C GLN A 298 0.78 5.73 2.83
N LEU A 299 1.79 6.34 3.46
CA LEU A 299 1.60 7.17 4.65
C LEU A 299 1.10 8.58 4.34
N ILE A 300 1.28 9.08 3.11
CA ILE A 300 0.96 10.47 2.76
C ILE A 300 -0.49 10.83 3.05
N LEU A 301 -1.44 9.94 2.71
CA LEU A 301 -2.85 10.18 2.98
C LEU A 301 -3.12 10.31 4.49
N PHE A 302 -2.53 9.44 5.31
CA PHE A 302 -2.70 9.47 6.77
C PHE A 302 -2.05 10.72 7.38
N MET A 303 -0.87 11.12 6.89
CA MET A 303 -0.22 12.37 7.29
C MET A 303 -1.09 13.60 6.99
N ALA A 304 -1.71 13.64 5.80
CA ALA A 304 -2.58 14.75 5.41
C ALA A 304 -3.82 14.87 6.29
N LEU A 305 -4.40 13.73 6.70
CA LEU A 305 -5.63 13.70 7.51
C LEU A 305 -5.38 13.89 9.01
N ALA A 306 -4.17 13.59 9.51
CA ALA A 306 -3.84 13.65 10.93
C ALA A 306 -3.99 15.05 11.55
N ASN A 307 -4.30 15.08 12.85
CA ASN A 307 -4.37 16.30 13.64
C ASN A 307 -2.98 16.69 14.18
N GLY A 308 -2.26 17.51 13.43
CA GLY A 308 -0.94 18.01 13.81
C GLY A 308 0.12 17.79 12.73
N THR A 309 1.39 17.84 13.13
CA THR A 309 2.52 17.74 12.19
C THR A 309 3.10 16.34 12.18
N SER A 310 3.06 15.67 11.03
CA SER A 310 3.76 14.40 10.81
C SER A 310 5.11 14.61 10.14
N ARG A 311 6.12 13.82 10.50
CA ARG A 311 7.46 13.81 9.89
C ARG A 311 7.94 12.39 9.64
N ILE A 312 8.34 12.08 8.42
CA ILE A 312 8.97 10.80 8.08
C ILE A 312 10.29 11.03 7.34
N ARG A 313 11.35 10.33 7.75
CA ARG A 313 12.62 10.28 7.01
C ARG A 313 12.56 9.15 5.99
N THR A 314 12.95 9.42 4.76
CA THR A 314 12.87 8.47 3.65
C THR A 314 14.17 8.43 2.86
N GLY A 315 14.33 7.43 2.00
CA GLY A 315 15.28 7.50 0.89
C GLY A 315 14.81 8.49 -0.18
N PRO A 316 15.32 8.36 -1.43
CA PRO A 316 14.85 9.17 -2.56
C PRO A 316 13.33 9.18 -2.69
N VAL A 317 12.75 10.34 -2.98
CA VAL A 317 11.30 10.49 -3.11
C VAL A 317 10.82 9.85 -4.42
N THR A 318 9.94 8.85 -4.31
CA THR A 318 9.41 8.15 -5.47
C THR A 318 8.36 8.99 -6.22
N GLN A 319 8.11 8.65 -7.49
CA GLN A 319 7.01 9.25 -8.26
C GLN A 319 5.63 8.97 -7.63
N HIS A 320 5.46 7.82 -6.95
CA HIS A 320 4.21 7.49 -6.25
C HIS A 320 3.99 8.43 -5.06
N THR A 321 5.05 8.72 -4.31
CA THR A 321 5.01 9.66 -3.20
C THR A 321 4.73 11.08 -3.66
N GLN A 322 5.41 11.54 -4.72
CA GLN A 322 5.14 12.86 -5.32
C GLN A 322 3.67 12.97 -5.75
N THR A 323 3.13 11.93 -6.39
CA THR A 323 1.72 11.88 -6.81
C THR A 323 0.78 11.95 -5.61
N ALA A 324 1.06 11.18 -4.55
CA ALA A 324 0.24 11.18 -3.35
C ALA A 324 0.25 12.55 -2.66
N ILE A 325 1.42 13.21 -2.56
CA ILE A 325 1.55 14.55 -1.97
C ILE A 325 0.73 15.55 -2.79
N HIS A 326 0.91 15.56 -4.10
CA HIS A 326 0.20 16.46 -5.01
C HIS A 326 -1.33 16.36 -4.87
N VAL A 327 -1.85 15.13 -4.87
CA VAL A 327 -3.29 14.89 -4.72
C VAL A 327 -3.77 15.30 -3.34
N ALA A 328 -3.01 14.99 -2.28
CA ALA A 328 -3.36 15.38 -0.93
C ALA A 328 -3.42 16.91 -0.76
N GLU A 329 -2.44 17.65 -1.29
CA GLU A 329 -2.44 19.12 -1.25
C GLU A 329 -3.55 19.76 -2.09
N GLN A 330 -3.97 19.11 -3.19
CA GLN A 330 -5.06 19.62 -4.02
C GLN A 330 -6.45 19.40 -3.41
N LEU A 331 -6.67 18.25 -2.78
CA LEU A 331 -7.99 17.87 -2.25
C LEU A 331 -8.18 18.20 -0.78
N THR A 332 -7.10 18.53 -0.09
CA THR A 332 -7.12 18.94 1.32
C THR A 332 -6.44 20.30 1.47
N GLN A 333 -6.41 20.83 2.70
CA GLN A 333 -5.60 22.02 3.03
C GLN A 333 -4.26 21.64 3.68
N ALA A 334 -3.88 20.36 3.65
CA ALA A 334 -2.61 19.90 4.18
C ALA A 334 -1.46 20.53 3.39
N LYS A 335 -0.36 20.79 4.07
CA LYS A 335 0.84 21.36 3.46
C LYS A 335 2.00 20.41 3.64
N PHE A 336 2.61 19.99 2.53
CA PHE A 336 3.78 19.15 2.56
C PHE A 336 5.04 19.97 2.31
N THR A 337 6.12 19.58 2.97
CA THR A 337 7.44 20.11 2.72
C THR A 337 8.41 18.94 2.64
N VAL A 338 9.21 18.91 1.58
CA VAL A 338 10.22 17.88 1.35
C VAL A 338 11.59 18.55 1.40
N THR A 339 12.34 18.28 2.44
CA THR A 339 13.71 18.80 2.60
C THR A 339 14.71 17.67 2.53
N LYS A 340 15.89 17.95 1.96
CA LYS A 340 17.01 17.02 2.06
C LYS A 340 17.45 16.97 3.52
N ALA A 341 17.63 15.76 4.07
CA ALA A 341 18.16 15.64 5.42
C ALA A 341 19.66 15.94 5.41
N GLU A 342 20.09 16.89 6.23
CA GLU A 342 21.49 17.22 6.43
C GLU A 342 22.10 16.19 7.38
N ASP A 343 22.76 15.16 6.83
CA ASP A 343 23.63 14.26 7.59
C ASP A 343 25.05 14.42 7.02
N GLU A 344 25.95 15.08 7.77
CA GLU A 344 27.34 15.38 7.36
C GLU A 344 28.16 14.13 6.99
N ASN A 345 27.68 12.93 7.34
CA ASN A 345 28.36 11.65 7.14
C ASN A 345 27.58 10.62 6.28
N ALA A 346 26.45 10.99 5.68
CA ALA A 346 25.66 10.06 4.88
C ALA A 346 26.10 10.07 3.41
N SER A 347 26.57 8.94 2.89
CA SER A 347 26.82 8.75 1.45
C SER A 347 25.53 8.75 0.60
N ASN A 348 24.36 8.79 1.24
CA ASN A 348 23.06 8.54 0.62
C ASN A 348 22.12 9.72 0.85
N ASP A 349 21.46 10.17 -0.23
CA ASP A 349 20.45 11.21 -0.17
C ASP A 349 19.20 10.72 0.58
N THR A 350 19.00 11.24 1.79
CA THR A 350 17.75 11.09 2.55
C THR A 350 16.94 12.38 2.52
N TYR A 351 15.64 12.24 2.71
CA TYR A 351 14.70 13.35 2.71
C TYR A 351 13.80 13.27 3.94
N ILE A 352 13.44 14.43 4.49
CA ILE A 352 12.36 14.57 5.46
C ILE A 352 11.13 15.03 4.71
N ILE A 353 10.08 14.21 4.77
CA ILE A 353 8.73 14.60 4.35
C ILE A 353 8.01 15.05 5.62
N GLU A 354 7.72 16.34 5.71
CA GLU A 354 6.91 16.95 6.75
C GLU A 354 5.53 17.28 6.20
N CYS A 355 4.49 17.04 6.99
CA CYS A 355 3.12 17.40 6.66
C CYS A 355 2.45 18.08 7.84
N GLN A 356 1.94 19.29 7.63
CA GLN A 356 0.91 19.85 8.50
C GLN A 356 -0.44 19.28 8.07
N GLY A 357 -0.94 18.29 8.81
CA GLY A 357 -2.22 17.65 8.54
C GLY A 357 -3.40 18.56 8.86
N VAL A 358 -4.55 18.28 8.25
CA VAL A 358 -5.78 19.08 8.38
C VAL A 358 -6.60 18.75 9.63
N GLY A 359 -6.29 17.65 10.34
CA GLY A 359 -7.05 17.19 11.50
C GLY A 359 -8.51 16.89 11.16
N VAL A 360 -8.74 15.97 10.23
CA VAL A 360 -10.11 15.54 9.92
C VAL A 360 -10.69 14.80 11.12
N THR A 361 -11.86 15.25 11.57
CA THR A 361 -12.63 14.60 12.63
C THR A 361 -13.75 13.78 12.01
N ASN A 362 -14.02 12.61 12.60
CA ASN A 362 -15.17 11.81 12.27
C ASN A 362 -16.40 12.39 12.98
N PRO A 363 -17.43 12.85 12.24
CA PRO A 363 -18.59 13.52 12.83
C PRO A 363 -19.47 12.61 13.71
N HIS A 364 -19.14 11.32 13.80
CA HIS A 364 -19.88 10.33 14.57
C HIS A 364 -19.30 10.05 15.97
N PHE A 365 -18.21 10.73 16.36
CA PHE A 365 -17.51 10.54 17.65
C PHE A 365 -17.39 11.82 18.47
#